data_AF-A0A9X1UFP9-F1
#
_entry.id   AF-A0A9X1UFP9-F1
#
_cell.length_a   1.000
_cell.length_b   1.000
_cell.length_c   1.000
_cell.angle_alpha   90.00
_cell.angle_beta   90.00
_cell.angle_gamma   90.00
#
_symmetry.space_group_name_H-M   'P 1'
#
loop_
_entity.id
_entity.type
_entity.pdbx_description
1 polymer ?
#
loop_
_entity_poly.entity_id
_entity_poly.type
_entity_poly.pdbx_seq_one_letter_code
_entity_poly.pdbx_strand_id
1 'polypeptide(L)'
;MPDYQTPSEVRYRIKTPNSSPRRIRVIALSDNDAEVANCRTYADVEFSKASDFAELLQCPDAGAGLNPDALDEWLGMPDTVVISGREGEDAKAIAVAAKTYRMNGVTVSVVISPSGKKSNSTADVLRPYSTMMVLPAKSGYLNDLLSALGAQQGEYFETRY
;
A
#
# COMPACT_ATOMS: atom_id res chain seq x y z
N MET A 1 28.52 2.90 -31.53
CA MET A 1 27.63 3.01 -30.35
C MET A 1 28.41 3.80 -29.32
N PRO A 2 27.95 4.97 -28.84
CA PRO A 2 28.74 5.76 -27.90
C PRO A 2 28.69 5.08 -26.52
N ASP A 3 29.87 4.85 -25.95
CA ASP A 3 30.06 4.38 -24.59
C ASP A 3 29.38 5.32 -23.58
N TYR A 4 28.37 4.82 -22.89
CA TYR A 4 27.70 5.54 -21.80
C TYR A 4 28.64 5.52 -20.59
N GLN A 5 29.60 6.44 -20.54
CA GLN A 5 30.44 6.64 -19.36
C GLN A 5 29.55 7.07 -18.20
N THR A 6 29.35 6.17 -17.24
CA THR A 6 28.75 6.52 -15.95
C THR A 6 29.52 7.70 -15.35
N PRO A 7 28.84 8.80 -14.99
CA PRO A 7 29.51 9.98 -14.45
C PRO A 7 30.34 9.63 -13.21
N SER A 8 31.56 10.17 -13.11
CA SER A 8 32.47 9.98 -11.97
C SER A 8 31.82 10.35 -10.62
N GLU A 9 30.83 11.23 -10.64
CA GLU A 9 30.04 11.67 -9.50
C GLU A 9 29.18 10.56 -8.85
N VAL A 10 28.89 9.47 -9.56
CA VAL A 10 28.12 8.33 -9.04
C VAL A 10 28.76 7.72 -7.78
N ARG A 11 30.08 7.86 -7.63
CA ARG A 11 30.83 7.40 -6.43
C ARG A 11 30.51 8.17 -5.16
N TYR A 12 30.00 9.41 -5.27
CA TYR A 12 29.59 10.25 -4.14
C TYR A 12 28.12 10.10 -3.80
N ARG A 13 27.41 9.16 -4.43
CA ARG A 13 26.00 8.90 -4.11
C ARG A 13 25.90 8.43 -2.66
N ILE A 14 25.26 9.26 -1.84
CA ILE A 14 24.95 8.93 -0.46
C ILE A 14 24.03 7.71 -0.50
N LYS A 15 24.56 6.55 -0.10
CA LYS A 15 23.82 5.29 0.00
C LYS A 15 23.01 5.19 1.28
N THR A 16 23.25 6.11 2.22
CA THR A 16 22.55 6.19 3.49
C THR A 16 21.14 6.74 3.27
N PRO A 17 20.08 6.07 3.75
CA PRO A 17 18.73 6.59 3.68
C PRO A 17 18.65 7.95 4.37
N ASN A 18 18.04 8.95 3.72
CA ASN A 18 17.83 10.29 4.30
C ASN A 18 16.75 10.31 5.41
N SER A 19 16.22 9.15 5.78
CA SER A 19 15.19 8.99 6.81
C SER A 19 15.21 7.56 7.34
N SER A 20 14.73 7.38 8.57
CA SER A 20 14.44 6.06 9.13
C SER A 20 13.53 5.26 8.19
N PRO A 21 13.62 3.91 8.18
CA PRO A 21 12.72 3.08 7.39
C PRO A 21 11.26 3.45 7.70
N ARG A 22 10.53 3.91 6.69
CA ARG A 22 9.12 4.25 6.85
C ARG A 22 8.35 2.96 7.07
N ARG A 23 7.47 2.92 8.06
CA ARG A 23 6.55 1.81 8.25
C ARG A 23 5.51 1.87 7.13
N ILE A 24 5.69 1.03 6.13
CA ILE A 24 4.81 0.96 4.96
C ILE A 24 3.79 -0.14 5.21
N ARG A 25 2.52 0.22 5.05
CA ARG A 25 1.43 -0.75 5.07
C ARG A 25 0.70 -0.76 3.75
N VAL A 26 0.52 -1.94 3.17
CA VAL A 26 -0.24 -2.17 1.95
C VAL A 26 -1.58 -2.81 2.30
N ILE A 27 -2.67 -2.15 1.90
CA ILE A 27 -4.03 -2.65 2.09
C ILE A 27 -4.59 -3.08 0.73
N ALA A 28 -4.86 -4.38 0.57
CA ALA A 28 -5.49 -4.91 -0.63
C ALA A 28 -7.01 -4.81 -0.54
N LEU A 29 -7.66 -4.20 -1.53
CA LEU A 29 -9.13 -4.18 -1.63
C LEU A 29 -9.72 -5.55 -1.95
N SER A 30 -8.94 -6.44 -2.56
CA SER A 30 -9.36 -7.78 -2.94
C SER A 30 -8.28 -8.82 -2.66
N ASP A 31 -8.70 -10.00 -2.19
CA ASP A 31 -7.86 -11.15 -1.90
C ASP A 31 -7.07 -11.67 -3.11
N ASN A 32 -7.56 -11.39 -4.33
CA ASN A 32 -6.98 -11.88 -5.58
C ASN A 32 -6.26 -10.78 -6.38
N ASP A 33 -5.71 -9.78 -5.68
CA ASP A 33 -4.91 -8.74 -6.32
C ASP A 33 -3.50 -9.26 -6.63
N ALA A 34 -3.25 -9.55 -7.92
CA ALA A 34 -1.98 -10.10 -8.39
C ALA A 34 -0.80 -9.16 -8.14
N GLU A 35 -1.04 -7.84 -8.13
CA GLU A 35 -0.02 -6.84 -7.80
C GLU A 35 0.47 -7.00 -6.36
N VAL A 36 -0.48 -7.16 -5.42
CA VAL A 36 -0.17 -7.34 -4.00
C VAL A 36 0.49 -8.69 -3.76
N ALA A 37 0.03 -9.75 -4.43
CA ALA A 37 0.62 -11.09 -4.32
C ALA A 37 2.11 -11.09 -4.69
N ASN A 38 2.48 -10.39 -5.77
CA ASN A 38 3.88 -10.25 -6.21
C ASN A 38 4.73 -9.43 -5.23
N CYS A 39 4.12 -8.52 -4.47
CA CYS A 39 4.82 -7.67 -3.51
C CYS A 39 4.98 -8.33 -2.13
N ARG A 40 4.38 -9.49 -1.85
CA ARG A 40 4.51 -10.15 -0.54
C ARG A 40 5.94 -10.58 -0.18
N THR A 41 6.88 -10.48 -1.10
CA THR A 41 8.31 -10.73 -0.88
C THR A 41 9.03 -9.61 -0.12
N TYR A 42 8.39 -8.44 0.07
CA TYR A 42 8.95 -7.35 0.87
C TYR A 42 8.80 -7.66 2.36
N ALA A 43 9.92 -7.71 3.09
CA ALA A 43 9.94 -8.07 4.52
C ALA A 43 9.52 -6.90 5.43
N ASP A 44 9.76 -5.66 5.01
CA ASP A 44 9.51 -4.45 5.79
C ASP A 44 8.14 -3.82 5.50
N VAL A 45 7.26 -4.55 4.81
CA VAL A 45 5.93 -4.07 4.41
C VAL A 45 4.87 -4.91 5.08
N GLU A 46 3.97 -4.25 5.81
CA GLU A 46 2.81 -4.92 6.40
C GLU A 46 1.70 -5.06 5.35
N PHE A 47 1.25 -6.28 5.09
CA PHE A 47 0.16 -6.54 4.15
C PHE A 47 -1.13 -6.84 4.93
N SER A 48 -2.19 -6.08 4.67
CA SER A 48 -3.52 -6.28 5.25
C SER A 48 -4.58 -6.32 4.16
N LYS A 49 -5.75 -6.87 4.46
CA LYS A 49 -6.86 -6.94 3.52
C LYS A 49 -8.01 -6.03 3.95
N ALA A 50 -8.73 -5.54 2.96
CA ALA A 50 -9.97 -4.80 3.18
C ALA A 50 -11.07 -5.67 3.79
N SER A 51 -11.09 -6.97 3.46
CA SER A 51 -12.01 -7.95 4.04
C SER A 51 -11.82 -8.06 5.56
N ASP A 52 -10.58 -8.17 6.04
CA ASP A 52 -10.29 -8.23 7.49
C ASP A 52 -10.87 -7.01 8.23
N PHE A 53 -10.72 -5.81 7.65
CA PHE A 53 -11.27 -4.59 8.24
C PHE A 53 -12.81 -4.52 8.14
N ALA A 54 -13.37 -4.99 7.02
CA ALA A 54 -14.82 -5.04 6.84
C ALA A 54 -15.48 -6.01 7.83
N GLU A 55 -14.84 -7.14 8.13
CA GLU A 55 -15.28 -8.10 9.14
C GLU A 55 -15.22 -7.49 10.54
N LEU A 56 -14.15 -6.74 10.87
CA LEU A 56 -14.07 -5.98 12.13
C LEU A 56 -15.18 -4.94 12.26
N LEU A 57 -15.58 -4.29 11.16
CA LEU A 57 -16.68 -3.33 11.13
C LEU A 57 -18.07 -4.00 11.21
N GLN A 58 -18.21 -5.24 10.76
CA GLN A 58 -19.49 -5.95 10.67
C GLN A 58 -19.76 -6.87 11.87
N CYS A 59 -18.78 -7.14 12.74
CA CYS A 59 -18.94 -8.03 13.88
C CYS A 59 -19.97 -7.47 14.90
N PRO A 60 -21.18 -8.05 15.04
CA PRO A 60 -22.22 -7.57 15.94
C PRO A 60 -22.25 -8.33 17.29
N ASP A 61 -21.44 -9.39 17.45
CA ASP A 61 -21.56 -10.36 18.56
C ASP A 61 -20.74 -10.01 19.82
N ALA A 62 -20.11 -8.85 19.87
CA ALA A 62 -19.74 -8.23 21.15
C ALA A 62 -20.87 -7.25 21.50
N GLY A 63 -21.68 -7.57 22.52
CA GLY A 63 -22.92 -6.86 22.88
C GLY A 63 -22.81 -5.39 23.31
N ALA A 64 -21.81 -4.63 22.86
CA ALA A 64 -21.72 -3.18 23.00
C ALA A 64 -20.69 -2.61 22.02
N GLY A 65 -21.09 -2.34 20.77
CA GLY A 65 -20.32 -1.52 19.83
C GLY A 65 -19.04 -2.16 19.29
N LEU A 66 -18.54 -1.58 18.20
CA LEU A 66 -17.22 -1.88 17.65
C LEU A 66 -16.19 -1.82 18.79
N ASN A 67 -15.41 -2.87 19.01
CA ASN A 67 -14.33 -2.82 20.00
C ASN A 67 -13.28 -1.81 19.52
N PRO A 68 -13.18 -0.61 20.14
CA PRO A 68 -12.32 0.45 19.65
C PRO A 68 -10.85 0.05 19.73
N ASP A 69 -10.47 -0.79 20.70
CA ASP A 69 -9.10 -1.29 20.86
C ASP A 69 -8.68 -2.19 19.69
N ALA A 70 -9.56 -3.08 19.22
CA ALA A 70 -9.26 -3.94 18.07
C ALA A 70 -9.18 -3.13 16.76
N LEU A 71 -9.96 -2.04 16.66
CA LEU A 71 -9.89 -1.12 15.54
C LEU A 71 -8.59 -0.31 15.56
N ASP A 72 -8.18 0.19 16.73
CA ASP A 72 -6.94 0.94 16.90
C ASP A 72 -5.72 0.05 16.66
N GLU A 73 -5.74 -1.20 17.16
CA GLU A 73 -4.74 -2.21 16.89
C GLU A 73 -4.65 -2.50 15.39
N TRP A 74 -5.80 -2.72 14.73
CA TRP A 74 -5.80 -2.95 13.28
C TRP A 74 -5.32 -1.71 12.55
N LEU A 75 -5.64 -0.48 12.94
CA LEU A 75 -5.16 0.72 12.25
C LEU A 75 -3.65 0.92 12.46
N GLY A 76 -3.16 0.69 13.68
CA GLY A 76 -1.77 0.90 14.06
C GLY A 76 -1.25 2.31 13.75
N MET A 77 0.07 2.45 13.73
CA MET A 77 0.75 3.71 13.40
C MET A 77 1.76 3.54 12.24
N PRO A 78 1.27 3.29 11.01
CA PRO A 78 2.11 3.33 9.81
C PRO A 78 2.46 4.78 9.43
N ASP A 79 3.65 5.00 8.85
CA ASP A 79 4.03 6.31 8.30
C ASP A 79 3.39 6.54 6.92
N THR A 80 3.19 5.45 6.16
CA THR A 80 2.62 5.48 4.82
C THR A 80 1.74 4.27 4.60
N VAL A 81 0.52 4.51 4.13
CA VAL A 81 -0.46 3.48 3.76
C VAL A 81 -0.65 3.51 2.26
N VAL A 82 -0.52 2.36 1.61
CA VAL A 82 -0.77 2.17 0.18
C VAL A 82 -1.98 1.27 0.01
N ILE A 83 -3.08 1.80 -0.49
CA ILE A 83 -4.29 1.03 -0.80
C ILE A 83 -4.20 0.58 -2.25
N SER A 84 -4.15 -0.73 -2.50
CA SER A 84 -4.15 -1.32 -3.83
C SER A 84 -5.49 -1.98 -4.12
N GLY A 85 -5.99 -1.82 -5.33
CA GLY A 85 -7.14 -2.58 -5.80
C GLY A 85 -7.45 -2.35 -7.27
N ARG A 86 -8.62 -2.84 -7.67
CA ARG A 86 -9.17 -2.66 -9.01
C ARG A 86 -10.45 -1.83 -8.98
N GLU A 87 -10.69 -1.15 -10.09
CA GLU A 87 -11.91 -0.35 -10.24
C GLU A 87 -13.17 -1.25 -10.17
N GLY A 88 -14.17 -0.85 -9.36
CA GLY A 88 -15.39 -1.60 -9.10
C GLY A 88 -15.35 -2.50 -7.87
N GLU A 89 -14.25 -2.49 -7.10
CA GLU A 89 -14.15 -3.15 -5.79
C GLU A 89 -14.78 -2.30 -4.67
N ASP A 90 -15.28 -2.96 -3.62
CA ASP A 90 -15.88 -2.26 -2.49
C ASP A 90 -14.81 -1.59 -1.62
N ALA A 91 -14.76 -0.27 -1.69
CA ALA A 91 -13.83 0.56 -0.91
C ALA A 91 -14.47 1.19 0.32
N LYS A 92 -15.74 0.91 0.66
CA LYS A 92 -16.43 1.59 1.77
C LYS A 92 -15.77 1.38 3.12
N ALA A 93 -15.42 0.13 3.44
CA ALA A 93 -14.73 -0.20 4.68
C ALA A 93 -13.38 0.53 4.75
N ILE A 94 -12.59 0.45 3.68
CA ILE A 94 -11.28 1.10 3.61
C ILE A 94 -11.36 2.62 3.55
N ALA A 95 -12.45 3.21 3.06
CA ALA A 95 -12.66 4.65 3.13
C ALA A 95 -12.72 5.15 4.57
N VAL A 96 -13.30 4.35 5.48
CA VAL A 96 -13.30 4.66 6.93
C VAL A 96 -11.88 4.61 7.47
N ALA A 97 -11.12 3.56 7.18
CA ALA A 97 -9.71 3.46 7.60
C ALA A 97 -8.86 4.60 7.03
N ALA A 98 -8.98 4.89 5.73
CA ALA A 98 -8.26 5.94 5.03
C ALA A 98 -8.57 7.33 5.62
N LYS A 99 -9.83 7.58 5.98
CA LYS A 99 -10.23 8.81 6.68
C LYS A 99 -9.51 8.95 8.01
N THR A 100 -9.45 7.89 8.82
CA THR A 100 -8.76 7.90 10.12
C THR A 100 -7.26 8.12 9.96
N TYR A 101 -6.60 7.42 9.03
CA TYR A 101 -5.19 7.66 8.71
C TYR A 101 -4.92 9.10 8.29
N ARG A 102 -5.80 9.67 7.47
CA ARG A 102 -5.67 11.06 6.99
C ARG A 102 -5.79 12.06 8.14
N MET A 103 -6.69 11.82 9.08
CA MET A 103 -6.84 12.64 10.29
C MET A 103 -5.62 12.54 11.21
N ASN A 104 -4.95 11.38 11.23
CA ASN A 104 -3.73 11.14 12.00
C ASN A 104 -2.45 11.66 11.32
N GLY A 105 -2.56 12.31 10.16
CA GLY A 105 -1.40 12.84 9.42
C GLY A 105 -0.60 11.80 8.64
N VAL A 106 -1.11 10.57 8.52
CA VAL A 106 -0.48 9.49 7.76
C VAL A 106 -0.64 9.75 6.25
N THR A 107 0.40 9.43 5.48
CA THR A 107 0.34 9.55 4.02
C THR A 107 -0.43 8.37 3.43
N VAL A 108 -1.56 8.64 2.78
CA VAL A 108 -2.39 7.63 2.13
C VAL A 108 -2.21 7.72 0.61
N SER A 109 -1.56 6.72 0.02
CA SER A 109 -1.44 6.54 -1.42
C SER A 109 -2.46 5.50 -1.89
N VAL A 110 -3.17 5.77 -2.97
CA VAL A 110 -4.16 4.83 -3.53
C VAL A 110 -3.76 4.47 -4.95
N VAL A 111 -3.66 3.17 -5.24
CA VAL A 111 -3.33 2.61 -6.55
C VAL A 111 -4.54 1.80 -7.02
N ILE A 112 -5.29 2.34 -7.99
CA ILE A 112 -6.45 1.65 -8.57
C ILE A 112 -6.13 1.25 -10.01
N SER A 113 -5.98 -0.05 -10.22
CA SER A 113 -5.80 -0.61 -11.55
C SER A 113 -7.13 -0.57 -12.33
N PRO A 114 -7.10 -0.25 -13.63
CA PRO A 114 -8.29 -0.22 -14.45
C PRO A 114 -8.92 -1.62 -14.51
N SER A 115 -10.24 -1.68 -14.36
CA SER A 115 -10.99 -2.90 -14.63
C SER A 115 -11.76 -2.75 -15.95
N GLY A 116 -12.07 -3.85 -16.62
CA GLY A 116 -12.90 -3.83 -17.83
C GLY A 116 -14.35 -3.37 -17.59
N LYS A 117 -14.73 -3.04 -16.36
CA LYS A 117 -16.06 -2.58 -15.98
C LYS A 117 -16.02 -1.06 -15.75
N LYS A 118 -16.90 -0.32 -16.44
CA LYS A 118 -17.08 1.12 -16.26
C LYS A 118 -17.81 1.41 -14.94
N SER A 119 -17.10 1.41 -13.83
CA SER A 119 -17.66 1.92 -12.57
C SER A 119 -16.57 2.63 -11.78
N ASN A 120 -16.40 3.94 -11.97
CA ASN A 120 -15.44 4.79 -11.22
C ASN A 120 -15.75 4.93 -9.71
N SER A 121 -16.61 4.05 -9.18
CA SER A 121 -17.13 4.14 -7.82
C SER A 121 -16.04 3.97 -6.77
N THR A 122 -14.99 3.20 -7.05
CA THR A 122 -13.95 2.88 -6.08
C THR A 122 -13.01 4.06 -5.92
N ALA A 123 -12.55 4.64 -7.05
CA ALA A 123 -11.73 5.83 -7.04
C ALA A 123 -12.47 7.04 -6.44
N ASP A 124 -13.75 7.24 -6.77
CA ASP A 124 -14.54 8.37 -6.24
C ASP A 124 -14.72 8.30 -4.71
N VAL A 125 -14.87 7.09 -4.15
CA VAL A 125 -14.98 6.88 -2.70
C VAL A 125 -13.67 7.17 -1.96
N LEU A 126 -12.53 6.82 -2.54
CA LEU A 126 -11.21 6.97 -1.89
C LEU A 126 -10.56 8.35 -2.15
N ARG A 127 -10.94 9.04 -3.23
CA ARG A 127 -10.39 10.35 -3.62
C ARG A 127 -10.34 11.39 -2.50
N PRO A 128 -11.38 11.58 -1.66
CA PRO A 128 -11.35 12.60 -0.60
C PRO A 128 -10.36 12.27 0.54
N TYR A 129 -9.99 11.01 0.71
CA TYR A 129 -9.12 10.56 1.82
C TYR A 129 -7.69 10.28 1.37
N SER A 130 -7.46 10.16 0.06
CA SER A 130 -6.14 9.97 -0.53
C SER A 130 -5.29 11.25 -0.50
N THR A 131 -4.02 11.10 -0.14
CA THR A 131 -2.98 12.13 -0.31
C THR A 131 -2.48 12.15 -1.76
N MET A 132 -2.35 10.95 -2.32
CA MET A 132 -1.95 10.72 -3.70
C MET A 132 -2.80 9.59 -4.25
N MET A 133 -3.29 9.73 -5.48
CA MET A 133 -4.02 8.68 -6.17
C MET A 133 -3.36 8.44 -7.52
N VAL A 134 -3.12 7.17 -7.83
CA VAL A 134 -2.49 6.71 -9.06
C VAL A 134 -3.39 5.69 -9.74
N LEU A 135 -3.63 5.92 -11.02
CA LEU A 135 -4.41 5.05 -11.90
C LEU A 135 -3.46 4.45 -12.94
N PRO A 136 -2.68 3.42 -12.59
CA PRO A 136 -1.67 2.88 -13.49
C PRO A 136 -2.32 2.22 -14.70
N ALA A 137 -1.81 2.52 -15.90
CA ALA A 137 -2.26 1.88 -17.14
C ALA A 137 -1.71 0.45 -17.32
N LYS A 138 -0.73 0.05 -16.51
CA LYS A 138 -0.03 -1.24 -16.56
C LYS A 138 0.17 -1.81 -15.16
N SER A 139 0.19 -3.13 -15.06
CA SER A 139 0.63 -3.87 -13.87
C SER A 139 2.12 -3.62 -13.57
N GLY A 140 2.53 -3.72 -12.31
CA GLY A 140 3.89 -3.53 -11.81
C GLY A 140 4.12 -2.22 -11.05
N TYR A 141 3.15 -1.30 -11.06
CA TYR A 141 3.31 0.01 -10.42
C TYR A 141 3.48 -0.10 -8.91
N LEU A 142 2.78 -1.04 -8.27
CA LEU A 142 2.88 -1.22 -6.81
C LEU A 142 4.31 -1.63 -6.41
N ASN A 143 4.93 -2.52 -7.18
CA ASN A 143 6.30 -2.97 -6.94
C ASN A 143 7.31 -1.83 -7.12
N ASP A 144 7.20 -1.05 -8.19
CA ASP A 144 8.06 0.11 -8.43
C ASP A 144 7.91 1.16 -7.32
N LEU A 145 6.67 1.38 -6.85
CA LEU A 145 6.38 2.28 -5.74
C LEU A 145 7.04 1.80 -4.44
N LEU A 146 6.87 0.53 -4.07
CA LEU A 146 7.49 -0.03 -2.86
C LEU A 146 9.01 0.01 -2.93
N SER A 147 9.59 -0.31 -4.09
CA SER A 147 11.02 -0.16 -4.32
C SER A 147 11.50 1.29 -4.19
N ALA A 148 10.73 2.26 -4.69
CA ALA A 148 11.05 3.68 -4.56
C ALA A 148 10.90 4.21 -3.13
N LEU A 149 9.98 3.63 -2.35
CA LEU A 149 9.84 3.90 -0.91
C LEU A 149 10.95 3.25 -0.07
N GLY A 150 11.81 2.43 -0.68
CA GLY A 150 12.94 1.79 -0.02
C GLY A 150 12.57 0.52 0.74
N ALA A 151 11.44 -0.12 0.42
CA ALA A 151 11.11 -1.42 0.97
C ALA A 151 12.18 -2.45 0.57
N GLN A 152 12.71 -3.24 1.52
CA GLN A 152 13.66 -4.29 1.18
C GLN A 152 12.92 -5.54 0.74
N GLN A 153 13.20 -5.99 -0.49
CA GLN A 153 12.82 -7.33 -0.91
C GLN A 153 13.65 -8.31 -0.08
N GLY A 154 13.03 -9.39 0.42
CA GLY A 154 13.78 -10.47 1.04
C GLY A 154 14.79 -11.03 0.04
N GLU A 155 16.07 -10.74 0.24
CA GLU A 155 17.14 -11.32 -0.58
C GLU A 155 17.14 -12.84 -0.38
N TYR A 156 16.79 -13.58 -1.43
CA TYR A 156 17.36 -14.91 -1.60
C TYR A 156 18.86 -14.70 -1.81
N PHE A 157 19.64 -14.90 -0.74
CA PHE A 157 21.09 -15.08 -0.86
C PHE A 157 21.34 -16.34 -1.69
N GLU A 158 21.47 -16.16 -3.01
CA GLU A 158 22.00 -17.17 -3.89
C GLU A 158 23.47 -17.37 -3.51
N THR A 159 23.70 -18.40 -2.67
CA THR A 159 25.01 -18.76 -2.18
C THR A 159 25.80 -19.35 -3.36
N ARG A 160 26.58 -18.50 -4.05
CA ARG A 160 27.54 -18.96 -5.05
C ARG A 160 28.66 -19.72 -4.33
N TYR A 161 28.71 -21.03 -4.58
CA TYR A 161 29.91 -21.86 -4.41
C TYR A 161 30.71 -21.86 -5.72
#